data_AF-A0A1G9HHK4-F1
#
_entry.id   AF-A0A1G9HHK4-F1
#
_cell.length_a   1.000
_cell.length_b   1.000
_cell.length_c   1.000
_cell.angle_alpha   90.00
_cell.angle_beta   90.00
_cell.angle_gamma   90.00
#
_symmetry.space_group_name_H-M   'P 1'
#
loop_
_entity.id
_entity.type
_entity.pdbx_description
1 polymer ?
#
loop_
_entity_poly.entity_id
_entity_poly.type
_entity_poly.pdbx_seq_one_letter_code
_entity_poly.pdbx_strand_id
1 'polypeptide(L)'
;LSSAKITNRLCEMASNLSKRSHGYKRRLEAFSRKPDAVVTLLERALRAGFTADYVLMDSWFTQAPLLRELAAKGLPVIGMVKEMKQRYLVHGKRMTLREVFQSLPASNAKDIKGSLIVHTACGLQVKLVFVRNRNKKREWLAILSTDVTLDAAEIVRIYGMRWSIETFFKVTKSYLKLGTEFQGRSFDGLISHTTIVFSRYLAMEYERRQSSDDRTLGGLFFLFADEVRDLDYQTALQQLMSLFLEMSQAKTKKNTTAIFCQLQEWISGLPSYIKGLFGDLSCES
;
A
#
# COMPACT_ATOMS: atom_id res chain seq x y z
N LEU A 1 -1.41 -6.65 31.15
CA LEU A 1 -0.76 -5.63 30.30
C LEU A 1 0.74 -5.70 30.54
N SER A 2 1.54 -5.90 29.48
CA SER A 2 3.00 -5.87 29.52
C SER A 2 3.49 -4.50 29.07
N SER A 3 4.56 -3.99 29.67
CA SER A 3 5.14 -2.68 29.33
C SER A 3 6.61 -2.61 29.68
N ALA A 4 7.36 -1.77 28.96
CA ALA A 4 8.71 -1.40 29.34
C ALA A 4 8.75 -0.70 30.71
N LYS A 5 7.73 0.12 31.01
CA LYS A 5 7.61 0.79 32.31
C LYS A 5 6.98 -0.16 33.32
N ILE A 6 7.68 -0.42 34.42
CA ILE A 6 7.24 -1.33 35.50
C ILE A 6 5.87 -0.90 36.04
N THR A 7 5.66 0.41 36.25
CA THR A 7 4.38 0.97 36.73
C THR A 7 3.16 0.65 35.87
N ASN A 8 3.37 0.29 34.61
CA ASN A 8 2.30 0.00 33.65
C ASN A 8 2.08 -1.51 33.45
N ARG A 9 2.78 -2.35 34.21
CA ARG A 9 2.64 -3.81 34.15
C ARG A 9 1.52 -4.25 35.08
N LEU A 10 0.57 -5.02 34.55
CA LEU A 10 -0.50 -5.61 35.38
C LEU A 10 -0.08 -6.92 36.04
N CYS A 11 0.79 -7.70 35.39
CA CYS A 11 1.33 -8.94 35.93
C CYS A 11 2.83 -9.00 35.63
N GLU A 12 3.63 -9.31 36.64
CA GLU A 12 5.05 -9.59 36.46
C GLU A 12 5.29 -11.01 35.94
N MET A 13 6.47 -11.22 35.36
CA MET A 13 6.90 -12.53 34.92
C MET A 13 7.23 -13.42 36.12
N ALA A 14 6.78 -14.67 36.09
CA ALA A 14 7.11 -15.66 37.12
C ALA A 14 8.62 -15.87 37.23
N SER A 15 9.15 -15.87 38.46
CA SER A 15 10.59 -15.98 38.75
C SER A 15 11.19 -17.35 38.41
N ASN A 16 10.38 -18.40 38.41
CA ASN A 16 10.77 -19.78 38.15
C ASN A 16 10.85 -20.15 36.66
N LEU A 17 10.63 -19.20 35.74
CA LEU A 17 10.66 -19.47 34.31
C LEU A 17 12.10 -19.62 33.80
N SER A 18 12.41 -20.75 33.16
CA SER A 18 13.73 -20.99 32.60
C SER A 18 14.10 -19.95 31.54
N LYS A 19 15.25 -19.29 31.72
CA LYS A 19 15.79 -18.28 30.79
C LYS A 19 16.05 -18.82 29.38
N ARG A 20 16.22 -20.15 29.24
CA ARG A 20 16.44 -20.81 27.95
C ARG A 20 15.15 -20.99 27.15
N SER A 21 13.99 -20.98 27.81
CA SER A 21 12.68 -21.23 27.18
C SER A 21 12.27 -20.12 26.21
N HIS A 22 11.48 -20.49 25.20
CA HIS A 22 10.88 -19.50 24.28
C HIS A 22 9.89 -18.58 25.00
N GLY A 23 9.11 -19.10 25.96
CA GLY A 23 8.18 -18.30 26.76
C GLY A 23 8.86 -17.17 27.52
N TYR A 24 10.07 -17.41 28.05
CA TYR A 24 10.87 -16.37 28.70
C TYR A 24 11.31 -15.29 27.71
N LYS A 25 11.88 -15.70 26.57
CA LYS A 25 12.34 -14.78 25.52
C LYS A 25 11.19 -13.89 25.00
N ARG A 26 10.00 -14.45 24.82
CA ARG A 26 8.80 -13.70 24.37
C ARG A 26 8.27 -12.71 25.39
N ARG A 27 8.36 -13.03 26.69
CA ARG A 27 8.00 -12.07 27.75
C ARG A 27 8.99 -10.90 27.81
N LEU A 28 10.28 -11.15 27.60
CA LEU A 28 11.27 -10.06 27.46
C LEU A 28 10.98 -9.15 26.26
N GLU A 29 10.60 -9.71 25.11
CA GLU A 29 10.15 -8.93 23.95
C GLU A 29 8.97 -8.02 24.32
N ALA A 30 8.00 -8.53 25.10
CA ALA A 30 6.83 -7.77 25.56
C ALA A 30 7.16 -6.62 26.53
N PHE A 31 8.37 -6.60 27.09
CA PHE A 31 8.90 -5.52 27.93
C PHE A 31 9.81 -4.56 27.17
N SER A 32 10.07 -4.79 25.89
CA SER A 32 10.90 -3.90 25.08
C SER A 32 10.15 -2.63 24.70
N ARG A 33 10.86 -1.52 24.51
CA ARG A 33 10.24 -0.32 23.92
C ARG A 33 9.89 -0.64 22.46
N LYS A 34 8.81 -0.03 21.96
CA LYS A 34 8.33 -0.27 20.59
C LYS A 34 9.42 -0.09 19.51
N PRO A 35 10.26 0.97 19.53
CA PRO A 35 11.32 1.14 18.52
C PRO A 35 12.37 0.01 18.57
N ASP A 36 12.82 -0.35 19.77
CA ASP A 36 13.81 -1.43 19.97
C ASP A 36 13.24 -2.78 19.48
N ALA A 37 11.94 -3.02 19.71
CA ALA A 37 11.25 -4.20 19.22
C ALA A 37 11.18 -4.23 17.68
N VAL A 38 10.91 -3.10 17.02
CA VAL A 38 10.91 -3.01 15.55
C VAL A 38 12.26 -3.40 14.97
N VAL A 39 13.35 -2.84 15.52
CA VAL A 39 14.71 -3.17 15.06
C VAL A 39 15.00 -4.66 15.24
N THR A 40 14.71 -5.21 16.42
CA THR A 40 14.94 -6.64 16.72
C THR A 40 14.14 -7.55 15.78
N LEU A 41 12.89 -7.18 15.44
CA LEU A 41 12.05 -7.93 14.52
C LEU A 41 12.61 -7.91 13.09
N LEU A 42 13.08 -6.76 12.61
CA LEU A 42 13.69 -6.63 11.30
C LEU A 42 15.00 -7.42 11.21
N GLU A 43 15.87 -7.33 12.22
CA GLU A 43 17.11 -8.12 12.27
C GLU A 43 16.87 -9.63 12.30
N ARG A 44 15.77 -10.07 12.93
CA ARG A 44 15.38 -11.48 12.91
C ARG A 44 14.93 -11.90 11.52
N ALA A 45 14.16 -11.08 10.83
CA ALA A 45 13.72 -11.35 9.46
C ALA A 45 14.93 -11.41 8.50
N LEU A 46 15.83 -10.43 8.56
CA LEU A 46 17.04 -10.41 7.74
C LEU A 46 17.92 -11.65 7.97
N ARG A 47 18.15 -12.02 9.24
CA ARG A 47 18.91 -13.25 9.57
C ARG A 47 18.23 -14.54 9.10
N ALA A 48 16.91 -14.53 8.95
CA ALA A 48 16.16 -15.65 8.42
C ALA A 48 16.18 -15.70 6.87
N GLY A 49 16.86 -14.75 6.21
CA GLY A 49 17.01 -14.72 4.75
C GLY A 49 15.98 -13.84 4.02
N PHE A 50 15.12 -13.11 4.73
CA PHE A 50 14.24 -12.15 4.08
C PHE A 50 15.02 -10.93 3.59
N THR A 51 14.64 -10.43 2.42
CA THR A 51 15.09 -9.15 1.87
C THR A 51 13.90 -8.20 1.74
N ALA A 52 14.17 -6.89 1.71
CA ALA A 52 13.14 -5.88 1.52
C ALA A 52 13.74 -4.65 0.85
N ASP A 53 13.08 -4.15 -0.20
CA ASP A 53 13.44 -2.88 -0.82
C ASP A 53 13.08 -1.69 0.10
N TYR A 54 11.94 -1.82 0.80
CA TYR A 54 11.42 -0.79 1.69
C TYR A 54 10.76 -1.37 2.94
N VAL A 55 10.90 -0.67 4.06
CA VAL A 55 10.13 -0.89 5.28
C VAL A 55 9.00 0.14 5.36
N LEU A 56 7.76 -0.33 5.33
CA LEU A 56 6.58 0.55 5.38
C LEU A 56 6.07 0.74 6.80
N MET A 57 5.89 2.00 7.23
CA MET A 57 5.57 2.33 8.61
C MET A 57 4.39 3.27 8.79
N ASP A 58 3.60 3.05 9.84
CA ASP A 58 2.62 4.04 10.28
C ASP A 58 3.30 5.23 10.99
N SER A 59 2.55 6.31 11.14
CA SER A 59 2.87 7.57 11.83
C SER A 59 3.46 7.45 13.24
N TRP A 60 3.28 6.31 13.90
CA TRP A 60 3.86 6.06 15.22
C TRP A 60 5.36 5.67 15.19
N PHE A 61 5.91 5.37 14.01
CA PHE A 61 7.27 4.82 13.87
C PHE A 61 8.21 5.71 13.04
N THR A 62 7.78 6.91 12.63
CA THR A 62 8.61 7.84 11.82
C THR A 62 9.44 8.82 12.64
N GLN A 63 9.87 8.38 13.83
CA GLN A 63 10.74 9.17 14.71
C GLN A 63 12.20 9.14 14.24
N ALA A 64 12.85 10.31 14.22
CA ALA A 64 14.19 10.48 13.65
C ALA A 64 15.28 9.47 14.14
N PRO A 65 15.35 9.08 15.43
CA PRO A 65 16.34 8.10 15.88
C PRO A 65 16.16 6.71 15.25
N LEU A 66 14.90 6.25 15.13
CA LEU A 66 14.58 4.94 14.52
C LEU A 66 14.88 4.96 13.02
N LEU A 67 14.49 6.03 12.32
CA LEU A 67 14.76 6.17 10.89
C LEU A 67 16.27 6.12 10.60
N ARG A 68 17.08 6.80 11.42
CA ARG A 68 18.55 6.78 11.28
C ARG A 68 19.13 5.40 11.52
N GLU A 69 18.63 4.67 12.51
CA GLU A 69 19.09 3.32 12.81
C GLU A 69 18.77 2.33 11.67
N LEU A 70 17.58 2.45 11.06
CA LEU A 70 17.20 1.62 9.91
C LEU A 70 17.95 1.99 8.64
N ALA A 71 18.14 3.29 8.39
CA ALA A 71 18.98 3.76 7.29
C ALA A 71 20.43 3.25 7.42
N ALA A 72 21.00 3.25 8.62
CA ALA A 72 22.34 2.70 8.87
C ALA A 72 22.45 1.18 8.62
N LYS A 73 21.32 0.46 8.64
CA LYS A 73 21.23 -0.96 8.30
C LYS A 73 20.93 -1.21 6.82
N GLY A 74 20.89 -0.16 5.99
CA GLY A 74 20.56 -0.27 4.57
C GLY A 74 19.10 -0.63 4.33
N LEU A 75 18.19 -0.26 5.24
CA LEU A 75 16.76 -0.47 5.09
C LEU A 75 16.05 0.87 4.86
N PRO A 76 15.76 1.24 3.60
CA PRO A 76 14.97 2.42 3.29
C PRO A 76 13.58 2.33 3.94
N VAL A 77 13.12 3.44 4.52
CA VAL A 77 11.83 3.52 5.21
C VAL A 77 10.92 4.48 4.46
N ILE A 78 9.68 4.05 4.24
CA ILE A 78 8.59 4.93 3.81
C ILE A 78 7.49 4.88 4.87
N GLY A 79 7.12 6.02 5.42
CA GLY A 79 6.12 6.05 6.49
C GLY A 79 5.29 7.32 6.53
N MET A 80 4.07 7.21 7.03
CA MET A 80 3.25 8.40 7.29
C MET A 80 3.88 9.23 8.41
N VAL A 81 3.68 10.54 8.37
CA VAL A 81 4.12 11.47 9.41
C VAL A 81 2.93 12.25 9.91
N LYS A 82 2.86 12.44 11.23
CA LYS A 82 1.90 13.34 11.88
C LYS A 82 2.61 14.58 12.39
N GLU A 83 1.87 15.69 12.42
CA GLU A 83 2.30 16.90 13.11
C GLU A 83 2.51 16.57 14.60
N MET A 84 3.76 16.73 15.05
CA MET A 84 4.21 16.38 16.40
C MET A 84 5.33 17.37 16.79
N LYS A 85 6.04 17.10 17.89
CA LYS A 85 7.19 17.94 18.31
C LYS A 85 8.43 17.82 17.40
N GLN A 86 8.40 16.93 16.40
CA GLN A 86 9.51 16.73 15.47
C GLN A 86 9.73 17.97 14.60
N ARG A 87 11.00 18.39 14.47
CA ARG A 87 11.42 19.53 13.66
C ARG A 87 12.31 19.05 12.51
N TYR A 88 12.18 19.72 11.38
CA TYR A 88 12.93 19.51 10.15
C TYR A 88 13.83 20.70 9.88
N LEU A 89 15.04 20.46 9.39
CA LEU A 89 15.98 21.47 8.98
C LEU A 89 15.83 21.69 7.47
N VAL A 90 15.42 22.89 7.11
CA VAL A 90 15.22 23.35 5.73
C VAL A 90 16.07 24.60 5.54
N HIS A 91 17.08 24.55 4.67
CA HIS A 91 18.04 25.65 4.44
C HIS A 91 18.58 26.28 5.75
N GLY A 92 18.92 25.46 6.74
CA GLY A 92 19.43 25.92 8.05
C GLY A 92 18.36 26.37 9.05
N LYS A 93 17.09 26.51 8.65
CA LYS A 93 15.97 26.87 9.53
C LYS A 93 15.26 25.62 10.08
N ARG A 94 14.98 25.62 11.39
CA ARG A 94 14.18 24.57 12.04
C ARG A 94 12.70 24.86 11.86
N MET A 95 11.97 23.94 11.23
CA MET A 95 10.56 24.09 10.85
C MET A 95 9.74 22.89 11.34
N THR A 96 8.49 23.13 11.73
CA THR A 96 7.43 22.13 11.93
C THR A 96 7.04 21.49 10.60
N LEU A 97 6.30 20.38 10.63
CA LEU A 97 5.78 19.76 9.40
C LEU A 97 4.82 20.72 8.66
N ARG A 98 3.99 21.47 9.40
CA ARG A 98 3.12 22.51 8.85
C ARG A 98 3.88 23.68 8.23
N GLU A 99 4.93 24.17 8.87
CA GLU A 99 5.77 25.24 8.31
C GLU A 99 6.46 24.77 7.03
N VAL A 100 6.92 23.50 6.98
CA VAL A 100 7.46 22.90 5.75
C VAL A 100 6.39 22.90 4.65
N PHE A 101 5.17 22.46 4.95
CA PHE A 101 4.07 22.49 3.99
C PHE A 101 3.79 23.91 3.46
N GLN A 102 3.79 24.92 4.35
CA GLN A 102 3.55 26.32 3.99
C GLN A 102 4.67 26.93 3.15
N SER A 103 5.88 26.38 3.19
CA SER A 103 7.01 26.82 2.36
C SER A 103 6.96 26.30 0.91
N LEU A 104 6.08 25.35 0.62
CA LEU A 104 5.95 24.79 -0.72
C LEU A 104 5.27 25.80 -1.67
N PRO A 105 5.65 25.80 -2.96
CA PRO A 105 4.92 26.56 -3.97
C PRO A 105 3.47 26.10 -4.05
N ALA A 106 2.56 27.03 -4.35
CA ALA A 106 1.15 26.69 -4.54
C ALA A 106 1.01 25.67 -5.68
N SER A 107 0.27 24.59 -5.42
CA SER A 107 0.08 23.50 -6.37
C SER A 107 -1.39 23.27 -6.68
N ASN A 108 -1.69 23.27 -7.98
CA ASN A 108 -3.00 22.92 -8.52
C ASN A 108 -3.20 21.40 -8.67
N ALA A 109 -2.18 20.59 -8.35
CA ALA A 109 -2.28 19.14 -8.46
C ALA A 109 -3.38 18.58 -7.55
N LYS A 110 -4.09 17.59 -8.09
CA LYS A 110 -5.31 17.03 -7.49
C LYS A 110 -5.01 16.23 -6.22
N ASP A 111 -3.98 15.38 -6.29
CA ASP A 111 -3.66 14.39 -5.25
C ASP A 111 -2.38 14.74 -4.47
N ILE A 112 -1.25 15.03 -5.13
CA ILE A 112 0.02 15.39 -4.47
C ILE A 112 0.15 16.91 -4.42
N LYS A 113 0.21 17.50 -3.23
CA LYS A 113 0.32 18.96 -3.03
C LYS A 113 1.74 19.49 -3.17
N GLY A 114 2.74 18.64 -2.98
CA GLY A 114 4.13 18.98 -3.19
C GLY A 114 5.04 18.05 -2.40
N SER A 115 6.34 18.19 -2.63
CA SER A 115 7.34 17.46 -1.86
C SER A 115 8.58 18.34 -1.62
N LEU A 116 9.29 18.07 -0.54
CA LEU A 116 10.53 18.77 -0.20
C LEU A 116 11.52 17.80 0.44
N ILE A 117 12.79 17.90 0.05
CA ILE A 117 13.89 17.21 0.72
C ILE A 117 14.32 18.07 1.90
N VAL A 118 14.33 17.46 3.09
CA VAL A 118 14.67 18.11 4.36
C VAL A 118 15.65 17.24 5.14
N HIS A 119 16.27 17.80 6.18
CA HIS A 119 17.03 17.01 7.14
C HIS A 119 16.25 16.87 8.44
N THR A 120 16.27 15.68 9.02
CA THR A 120 15.75 15.46 10.38
C THR A 120 16.69 16.08 11.42
N ALA A 121 16.25 16.17 12.67
CA ALA A 121 17.07 16.69 13.77
C ALA A 121 18.38 15.91 14.00
N CYS A 122 18.47 14.65 13.55
CA CYS A 122 19.69 13.84 13.64
C CYS A 122 20.55 13.88 12.37
N GLY A 123 20.25 14.78 11.42
CA GLY A 123 21.01 14.95 10.18
C GLY A 123 20.64 13.99 9.05
N LEU A 124 19.71 13.05 9.26
CA LEU A 124 19.25 12.16 8.19
C LEU A 124 18.44 12.94 7.15
N GLN A 125 18.83 12.84 5.89
CA GLN A 125 18.10 13.43 4.76
C GLN A 125 16.85 12.59 4.47
N VAL A 126 15.71 13.25 4.29
CA VAL A 126 14.43 12.61 4.02
C VAL A 126 13.63 13.44 3.02
N LYS A 127 12.79 12.79 2.21
CA LYS A 127 11.83 13.45 1.33
C LYS A 127 10.45 13.43 1.99
N LEU A 128 9.89 14.59 2.26
CA LEU A 128 8.51 14.76 2.71
C LEU A 128 7.61 14.98 1.50
N VAL A 129 6.56 14.19 1.38
CA VAL A 129 5.54 14.26 0.33
C VAL A 129 4.20 14.57 0.97
N PHE A 130 3.58 15.66 0.54
CA PHE A 130 2.28 16.10 1.03
C PHE A 130 1.19 15.70 0.06
N VAL A 131 0.20 14.97 0.57
CA VAL A 131 -0.90 14.37 -0.21
C VAL A 131 -2.22 14.93 0.30
N ARG A 132 -3.17 15.15 -0.61
CA ARG A 132 -4.53 15.56 -0.26
C ARG A 132 -5.20 14.47 0.58
N ASN A 133 -5.81 14.87 1.70
CA ASN A 133 -6.63 13.95 2.46
C ASN A 133 -7.98 13.75 1.73
N ARG A 134 -8.21 12.55 1.20
CA ARG A 134 -9.46 12.21 0.49
C ARG A 134 -10.68 12.23 1.40
N ASN A 135 -10.51 11.85 2.67
CA ASN A 135 -11.60 11.84 3.66
C ASN A 135 -11.94 13.25 4.14
N LYS A 136 -10.94 14.13 4.19
CA LYS A 136 -11.10 15.53 4.64
C LYS A 136 -10.42 16.47 3.67
N LYS A 137 -11.16 16.93 2.66
CA LYS A 137 -10.64 17.70 1.51
C LYS A 137 -9.86 18.98 1.85
N ARG A 138 -10.02 19.54 3.06
CA ARG A 138 -9.30 20.73 3.57
C ARG A 138 -8.00 20.39 4.30
N GLU A 139 -7.78 19.13 4.64
CA GLU A 139 -6.58 18.64 5.31
C GLU A 139 -5.62 17.97 4.31
N TRP A 140 -4.37 17.84 4.72
CA TRP A 140 -3.33 17.10 4.01
C TRP A 140 -2.77 15.99 4.91
N LEU A 141 -2.18 14.99 4.28
CA LEU A 141 -1.39 13.93 4.89
C LEU A 141 0.06 14.10 4.45
N ALA A 142 1.01 13.69 5.28
CA ALA A 142 2.42 13.68 4.93
C ALA A 142 2.96 12.25 4.94
N ILE A 143 3.73 11.92 3.92
CA ILE A 143 4.50 10.67 3.81
C ILE A 143 5.97 11.08 3.78
N LEU A 144 6.80 10.35 4.51
CA LEU A 144 8.24 10.50 4.56
C LEU A 144 8.87 9.31 3.87
N SER A 145 9.87 9.56 3.04
CA SER A 145 10.80 8.56 2.53
C SER A 145 12.22 8.89 2.97
N THR A 146 12.99 7.89 3.42
CA THR A 146 14.44 8.02 3.60
C THR A 146 15.21 7.83 2.29
N ASP A 147 14.59 7.22 1.28
CA ASP A 147 15.11 7.25 -0.08
C ASP A 147 14.63 8.53 -0.77
N VAL A 148 15.57 9.45 -0.98
CA VAL A 148 15.30 10.76 -1.60
C VAL A 148 15.41 10.72 -3.13
N THR A 149 15.79 9.59 -3.72
CA THR A 149 15.91 9.43 -5.17
C THR A 149 14.54 9.22 -5.83
N LEU A 150 13.62 8.55 -5.12
CA LEU A 150 12.25 8.29 -5.59
C LEU A 150 11.45 9.56 -5.82
N ASP A 151 10.67 9.60 -6.90
CA ASP A 151 9.71 10.67 -7.10
C ASP A 151 8.54 10.62 -6.09
N ALA A 152 7.79 11.72 -5.99
CA ALA A 152 6.71 11.84 -5.03
C ALA A 152 5.54 10.88 -5.29
N ALA A 153 5.24 10.58 -6.56
CA ALA A 153 4.15 9.67 -6.93
C ALA A 153 4.50 8.22 -6.59
N GLU A 154 5.76 7.83 -6.80
CA GLU A 154 6.28 6.52 -6.50
C GLU A 154 6.31 6.25 -5.00
N ILE A 155 6.71 7.24 -4.19
CA ILE A 155 6.61 7.15 -2.72
C ILE A 155 5.16 6.90 -2.29
N VAL A 156 4.19 7.60 -2.88
CA VAL A 156 2.76 7.41 -2.58
C VAL A 156 2.29 6.01 -3.01
N ARG A 157 2.70 5.55 -4.20
CA ARG A 157 2.36 4.24 -4.75
C ARG A 157 2.88 3.10 -3.85
N ILE A 158 4.17 3.12 -3.51
CA ILE A 158 4.81 2.14 -2.64
C ILE A 158 4.15 2.15 -1.25
N TYR A 159 3.91 3.33 -0.69
CA TYR A 159 3.25 3.44 0.63
C TYR A 159 1.82 2.88 0.63
N GLY A 160 1.13 2.94 -0.51
CA GLY A 160 -0.19 2.33 -0.70
C GLY A 160 -0.23 0.83 -0.38
N MET A 161 0.87 0.10 -0.59
CA MET A 161 0.96 -1.34 -0.30
C MET A 161 0.79 -1.67 1.20
N ARG A 162 1.05 -0.69 2.08
CA ARG A 162 0.87 -0.85 3.54
C ARG A 162 -0.58 -1.21 3.89
N TRP A 163 -1.58 -0.84 3.08
CA TRP A 163 -2.99 -1.18 3.33
C TRP A 163 -3.24 -2.68 3.46
N SER A 164 -2.37 -3.52 2.86
CA SER A 164 -2.42 -4.98 3.01
C SER A 164 -2.46 -5.45 4.48
N ILE A 165 -1.76 -4.76 5.39
CA ILE A 165 -1.76 -5.13 6.81
C ILE A 165 -3.12 -4.87 7.49
N GLU A 166 -3.89 -3.90 7.00
CA GLU A 166 -5.23 -3.62 7.51
C GLU A 166 -6.21 -4.69 7.04
N THR A 167 -6.12 -5.10 5.78
CA THR A 167 -6.87 -6.25 5.26
C THR A 167 -6.55 -7.52 6.05
N PHE A 168 -5.25 -7.79 6.31
CA PHE A 168 -4.82 -8.90 7.15
C PHE A 168 -5.47 -8.86 8.54
N PHE A 169 -5.40 -7.72 9.23
CA PHE A 169 -6.00 -7.60 10.57
C PHE A 169 -7.52 -7.63 10.56
N LYS A 170 -8.18 -7.17 9.50
CA LYS A 170 -9.63 -7.33 9.32
C LYS A 170 -9.99 -8.81 9.21
N VAL A 171 -9.28 -9.57 8.38
CA VAL A 171 -9.56 -10.99 8.16
C VAL A 171 -9.32 -11.80 9.44
N THR A 172 -8.14 -11.63 10.06
CA THR A 172 -7.77 -12.39 11.25
C THR A 172 -8.69 -12.13 12.44
N LYS A 173 -9.16 -10.90 12.65
CA LYS A 173 -10.09 -10.56 13.74
C LYS A 173 -11.52 -11.03 13.45
N SER A 174 -12.06 -10.70 12.28
CA SER A 174 -13.48 -10.94 11.98
C SER A 174 -13.79 -12.41 11.69
N TYR A 175 -12.93 -13.06 10.90
CA TYR A 175 -13.17 -14.42 10.39
C TYR A 175 -12.38 -15.47 11.14
N LEU A 176 -11.11 -15.20 11.47
CA LEU A 176 -10.25 -16.15 12.20
C LEU A 176 -10.26 -15.95 13.71
N LYS A 177 -11.17 -15.10 14.20
CA LYS A 177 -11.53 -14.96 15.61
C LYS A 177 -10.33 -14.71 16.54
N LEU A 178 -9.31 -13.99 16.06
CA LEU A 178 -8.06 -13.68 16.80
C LEU A 178 -8.30 -13.16 18.23
N GLY A 179 -9.38 -12.40 18.46
CA GLY A 179 -9.69 -11.82 19.76
C GLY A 179 -10.83 -12.50 20.51
N THR A 180 -11.54 -13.45 19.89
CA THR A 180 -12.80 -13.98 20.45
C THR A 180 -12.84 -15.50 20.57
N GLU A 181 -12.02 -16.25 19.83
CA GLU A 181 -11.97 -17.74 19.90
C GLU A 181 -11.38 -18.22 21.23
N PHE A 182 -10.34 -17.55 21.73
CA PHE A 182 -9.61 -17.98 22.90
C PHE A 182 -9.70 -16.95 24.04
N GLN A 183 -10.28 -17.34 25.17
CA GLN A 183 -10.39 -16.53 26.39
C GLN A 183 -9.37 -16.92 27.48
N GLY A 184 -8.38 -17.76 27.13
CA GLY A 184 -7.38 -18.21 28.08
C GLY A 184 -6.43 -17.09 28.51
N ARG A 185 -6.07 -17.08 29.79
CA ARG A 185 -5.26 -16.02 30.42
C ARG A 185 -3.75 -16.30 30.42
N SER A 186 -3.33 -17.44 29.85
CA SER A 186 -1.91 -17.81 29.73
C SER A 186 -1.24 -17.00 28.63
N PHE A 187 -0.14 -16.32 28.96
CA PHE A 187 0.67 -15.59 27.97
C PHE A 187 1.16 -16.51 26.84
N ASP A 188 1.65 -17.71 27.19
CA ASP A 188 2.11 -18.67 26.18
C ASP A 188 0.94 -19.17 25.32
N GLY A 189 -0.23 -19.38 25.92
CA GLY A 189 -1.46 -19.70 25.21
C GLY A 189 -1.86 -18.63 24.19
N LEU A 190 -1.76 -17.34 24.57
CA LEU A 190 -2.05 -16.22 23.67
C LEU A 190 -1.08 -16.17 22.48
N ILE A 191 0.21 -16.42 22.71
CA ILE A 191 1.21 -16.50 21.64
C ILE A 191 0.92 -17.68 20.71
N SER A 192 0.63 -18.86 21.26
CA SER A 192 0.28 -20.04 20.47
C SER A 192 -0.98 -19.81 19.63
N HIS A 193 -2.05 -19.29 20.23
CA HIS A 193 -3.29 -18.98 19.52
C HIS A 193 -3.06 -17.95 18.40
N THR A 194 -2.34 -16.86 18.68
CA THR A 194 -1.97 -15.85 17.67
C THR A 194 -1.20 -16.47 16.51
N THR A 195 -0.23 -17.34 16.81
CA THR A 195 0.57 -18.05 15.81
C THR A 195 -0.32 -18.94 14.94
N ILE A 196 -1.23 -19.71 15.53
CA ILE A 196 -2.16 -20.58 14.80
C ILE A 196 -3.09 -19.75 13.89
N VAL A 197 -3.63 -18.64 14.38
CA VAL A 197 -4.46 -17.72 13.57
C VAL A 197 -3.68 -17.15 12.38
N PHE A 198 -2.44 -16.72 12.61
CA PHE A 198 -1.60 -16.13 11.55
C PHE A 198 -1.18 -17.19 10.53
N SER A 199 -0.81 -18.40 10.97
CA SER A 199 -0.52 -19.51 10.07
C SER A 199 -1.73 -19.93 9.24
N ARG A 200 -2.93 -19.97 9.84
CA ARG A 200 -4.20 -20.20 9.11
C ARG A 200 -4.38 -19.14 8.01
N TYR A 201 -4.19 -17.86 8.33
CA TYR A 201 -4.26 -16.79 7.35
C TYR A 201 -3.26 -16.97 6.21
N LEU A 202 -1.99 -17.28 6.52
CA LEU A 202 -0.95 -17.47 5.52
C LEU A 202 -1.28 -18.63 4.58
N ALA A 203 -1.76 -19.76 5.09
CA ALA A 203 -2.19 -20.89 4.27
C ALA A 203 -3.34 -20.51 3.34
N MET A 204 -4.38 -19.84 3.86
CA MET A 204 -5.51 -19.41 3.02
C MET A 204 -5.15 -18.35 2.00
N GLU A 205 -4.29 -17.37 2.34
CA GLU A 205 -3.81 -16.41 1.35
C GLU A 205 -2.92 -17.06 0.31
N TYR A 206 -2.09 -18.04 0.70
CA TYR A 206 -1.32 -18.80 -0.27
C TYR A 206 -2.25 -19.51 -1.27
N GLU A 207 -3.24 -20.26 -0.79
CA GLU A 207 -4.25 -20.91 -1.64
C GLU A 207 -5.04 -19.91 -2.47
N ARG A 208 -5.49 -18.79 -1.89
CA ARG A 208 -6.17 -17.70 -2.63
C ARG A 208 -5.28 -17.12 -3.72
N ARG A 209 -3.96 -17.03 -3.53
CA ARG A 209 -3.05 -16.60 -4.58
C ARG A 209 -2.88 -17.69 -5.64
N GLN A 210 -2.67 -18.94 -5.25
CA GLN A 210 -2.56 -20.03 -6.23
C GLN A 210 -3.83 -20.21 -7.08
N SER A 211 -5.00 -20.05 -6.48
CA SER A 211 -6.30 -20.25 -7.13
C SER A 211 -6.91 -18.99 -7.75
N SER A 212 -6.50 -17.79 -7.32
CA SER A 212 -7.16 -16.52 -7.70
C SER A 212 -6.19 -15.35 -7.92
N ASP A 213 -4.86 -15.49 -7.78
CA ASP A 213 -3.94 -14.42 -8.21
C ASP A 213 -3.76 -14.47 -9.73
N ASP A 214 -4.60 -13.69 -10.40
CA ASP A 214 -4.25 -12.95 -11.61
C ASP A 214 -3.22 -11.83 -11.31
N ARG A 215 -2.41 -11.89 -10.23
CA ARG A 215 -1.47 -10.78 -9.92
C ARG A 215 -0.22 -10.73 -10.81
N THR A 216 0.00 -11.73 -11.65
CA THR A 216 0.82 -11.57 -12.86
C THR A 216 0.13 -10.67 -13.91
N LEU A 217 -1.20 -10.58 -13.91
CA LEU A 217 -1.96 -9.61 -14.71
C LEU A 217 -2.02 -8.21 -14.09
N GLY A 218 -1.66 -7.98 -12.83
CA GLY A 218 -1.67 -6.62 -12.25
C GLY A 218 -0.61 -5.70 -12.86
N GLY A 219 0.59 -6.24 -13.11
CA GLY A 219 1.64 -5.58 -13.90
C GLY A 219 1.29 -5.54 -15.39
N LEU A 220 0.70 -6.62 -15.90
CA LEU A 220 0.20 -6.69 -17.28
C LEU A 220 -0.94 -5.70 -17.52
N PHE A 221 -1.79 -5.39 -16.55
CA PHE A 221 -2.87 -4.40 -16.63
C PHE A 221 -2.31 -2.99 -16.58
N PHE A 222 -1.16 -2.75 -15.96
CA PHE A 222 -0.47 -1.46 -16.03
C PHE A 222 0.28 -1.29 -17.36
N LEU A 223 0.91 -2.35 -17.87
CA LEU A 223 1.53 -2.41 -19.21
C LEU A 223 0.45 -2.26 -20.30
N PHE A 224 -0.67 -2.98 -20.17
CA PHE A 224 -1.82 -2.87 -21.05
C PHE A 224 -2.63 -1.61 -20.81
N ALA A 225 -2.67 -1.00 -19.63
CA ALA A 225 -3.33 0.31 -19.44
C ALA A 225 -2.55 1.45 -20.11
N ASP A 226 -1.23 1.30 -20.28
CA ASP A 226 -0.43 2.22 -21.09
C ASP A 226 -0.59 1.92 -22.60
N GLU A 227 -0.80 0.66 -23.01
CA GLU A 227 -1.18 0.31 -24.41
C GLU A 227 -2.66 0.60 -24.76
N VAL A 228 -3.57 0.59 -23.78
CA VAL A 228 -5.02 0.90 -23.92
C VAL A 228 -5.25 2.41 -24.06
N ARG A 229 -4.20 3.23 -24.09
CA ARG A 229 -4.27 4.64 -24.51
C ARG A 229 -4.48 4.86 -26.01
N ASP A 230 -4.69 3.83 -26.82
CA ASP A 230 -4.86 4.01 -28.28
C ASP A 230 -6.31 3.91 -28.81
N LEU A 231 -7.31 4.13 -27.96
CA LEU A 231 -8.58 4.75 -28.40
C LEU A 231 -9.29 5.33 -27.18
N ASP A 232 -9.22 6.66 -27.00
CA ASP A 232 -9.96 7.28 -25.91
C ASP A 232 -11.48 6.97 -26.07
N TYR A 233 -12.18 6.84 -24.94
CA TYR A 233 -13.60 6.50 -24.93
C TYR A 233 -14.44 7.47 -25.78
N GLN A 234 -14.01 8.74 -25.87
CA GLN A 234 -14.65 9.77 -26.68
C GLN A 234 -14.49 9.49 -28.18
N THR A 235 -13.34 8.98 -28.62
CA THR A 235 -13.00 8.63 -30.00
C THR A 235 -13.76 7.38 -30.42
N ALA A 236 -13.83 6.37 -29.55
CA ALA A 236 -14.64 5.17 -29.79
C ALA A 236 -16.14 5.52 -29.91
N LEU A 237 -16.64 6.40 -29.04
CA LEU A 237 -18.03 6.87 -29.08
C LEU A 237 -18.31 7.72 -30.33
N GLN A 238 -17.37 8.57 -30.75
CA GLN A 238 -17.50 9.40 -31.96
C GLN A 238 -17.53 8.54 -33.23
N GLN A 239 -16.67 7.54 -33.34
CA GLN A 239 -16.67 6.60 -34.47
C GLN A 239 -17.95 5.76 -34.50
N LEU A 240 -18.41 5.27 -33.35
CA LEU A 240 -19.67 4.56 -33.26
C LEU A 240 -20.85 5.44 -33.72
N MET A 241 -20.84 6.73 -33.35
CA MET A 241 -21.87 7.66 -33.77
C MET A 241 -21.82 8.02 -35.26
N SER A 242 -20.63 8.11 -35.87
CA SER A 242 -20.54 8.29 -37.32
C SER A 242 -21.08 7.08 -38.08
N LEU A 243 -20.78 5.86 -37.60
CA LEU A 243 -21.29 4.60 -38.13
C LEU A 243 -22.84 4.55 -38.10
N PHE A 244 -23.46 4.94 -36.99
CA PHE A 244 -24.93 5.02 -36.90
C PHE A 244 -25.53 6.05 -37.85
N LEU A 245 -24.88 7.21 -38.04
CA LEU A 245 -25.32 8.23 -38.98
C LEU A 245 -25.22 7.75 -40.42
N GLU A 246 -24.14 7.06 -40.79
CA GLU A 246 -23.96 6.46 -42.11
C GLU A 246 -25.00 5.36 -42.38
N MET A 247 -25.31 4.52 -41.39
CA MET A 247 -26.42 3.54 -41.48
C MET A 247 -27.77 4.21 -41.73
N SER A 248 -28.04 5.33 -41.06
CA SER A 248 -29.30 6.06 -41.22
C SER A 248 -29.49 6.66 -42.62
N GLN A 249 -28.39 6.88 -43.34
CA GLN A 249 -28.39 7.47 -44.68
C GLN A 249 -28.29 6.43 -45.81
N ALA A 250 -28.04 5.16 -45.49
CA ALA A 250 -27.91 4.09 -46.47
C ALA A 250 -29.27 3.69 -47.05
N LYS A 251 -29.55 4.11 -48.30
CA LYS A 251 -30.82 3.85 -49.00
C LYS A 251 -30.82 2.62 -49.91
N THR A 252 -29.68 1.94 -50.07
CA THR A 252 -29.52 0.81 -51.01
C THR A 252 -28.85 -0.39 -50.33
N LYS A 253 -29.22 -1.62 -50.73
CA LYS A 253 -28.65 -2.87 -50.17
C LYS A 253 -27.12 -2.90 -50.20
N LYS A 254 -26.51 -2.37 -51.26
CA LYS A 254 -25.04 -2.32 -51.43
C LYS A 254 -24.36 -1.42 -50.37
N ASN A 255 -25.00 -0.33 -49.96
CA ASN A 255 -24.49 0.56 -48.91
C ASN A 255 -24.65 -0.08 -47.52
N THR A 256 -25.74 -0.80 -47.29
CA THR A 256 -25.96 -1.52 -46.03
C THR A 256 -24.88 -2.59 -45.79
N THR A 257 -24.49 -3.34 -46.84
CA THR A 257 -23.42 -4.33 -46.75
C THR A 257 -22.06 -3.67 -46.44
N ALA A 258 -21.73 -2.55 -47.10
CA ALA A 258 -20.48 -1.84 -46.84
C ALA A 258 -20.36 -1.34 -45.40
N ILE A 259 -21.46 -0.83 -44.83
CA ILE A 259 -21.49 -0.36 -43.45
C ILE A 259 -21.41 -1.53 -42.46
N PHE A 260 -22.01 -2.67 -42.80
CA PHE A 260 -21.87 -3.88 -41.99
C PHE A 260 -20.42 -4.39 -41.95
N CYS A 261 -19.70 -4.34 -43.07
CA CYS A 261 -18.27 -4.65 -43.12
C CYS A 261 -17.45 -3.68 -42.25
N GLN A 262 -17.73 -2.36 -42.32
CA GLN A 262 -17.06 -1.38 -41.46
C GLN A 262 -17.36 -1.58 -39.97
N LEU A 263 -18.59 -1.99 -39.62
CA LEU A 263 -18.95 -2.33 -38.25
C LEU A 263 -18.16 -3.56 -37.77
N GLN A 264 -18.02 -4.58 -38.61
CA GLN A 264 -17.20 -5.76 -38.29
C GLN A 264 -15.73 -5.41 -38.15
N GLU A 265 -15.17 -4.59 -39.03
CA GLU A 265 -13.79 -4.10 -38.92
C GLU A 265 -13.59 -3.29 -37.64
N TRP A 266 -14.55 -2.43 -37.28
CA TRP A 266 -14.52 -1.67 -36.03
C TRP A 266 -14.58 -2.59 -34.80
N ILE A 267 -15.51 -3.56 -34.76
CA ILE A 267 -15.59 -4.57 -33.70
C ILE A 267 -14.29 -5.38 -33.64
N SER A 268 -13.67 -5.69 -34.79
CA SER A 268 -12.39 -6.39 -34.87
C SER A 268 -11.22 -5.57 -34.31
N GLY A 269 -11.33 -4.24 -34.29
CA GLY A 269 -10.38 -3.33 -33.65
C GLY A 269 -10.54 -3.23 -32.12
N LEU A 270 -11.64 -3.73 -31.54
CA LEU A 270 -11.89 -3.61 -30.10
C LEU A 270 -11.12 -4.64 -29.24
N PRO A 271 -10.90 -4.35 -27.95
CA PRO A 271 -10.38 -5.31 -26.99
C PRO A 271 -11.25 -6.57 -26.86
N SER A 272 -10.60 -7.71 -26.60
CA SER A 272 -11.24 -9.05 -26.53
C SER A 272 -12.38 -9.15 -25.51
N TYR A 273 -12.27 -8.48 -24.36
CA TYR A 273 -13.33 -8.46 -23.35
C TYR A 273 -14.58 -7.66 -23.78
N ILE A 274 -14.43 -6.69 -24.69
CA ILE A 274 -15.55 -5.95 -25.28
C ILE A 274 -16.15 -6.74 -26.44
N LYS A 275 -15.32 -7.36 -27.29
CA LYS A 275 -15.76 -8.28 -28.35
C LYS A 275 -16.65 -9.39 -27.80
N GLY A 276 -16.30 -9.95 -26.63
CA GLY A 276 -17.10 -10.98 -25.95
C GLY A 276 -18.50 -10.53 -25.49
N LEU A 277 -18.80 -9.23 -25.48
CA LEU A 277 -20.13 -8.69 -25.21
C LEU A 277 -21.04 -8.70 -26.45
N PHE A 278 -20.46 -8.84 -27.65
CA PHE A 278 -21.17 -8.86 -28.93
C PHE A 278 -21.28 -10.30 -29.47
N GLY A 279 -21.87 -11.20 -28.68
CA GLY A 279 -22.03 -12.62 -29.05
C GLY A 279 -22.75 -12.82 -30.39
N ASP A 280 -22.15 -13.68 -31.24
CA ASP A 280 -22.59 -14.19 -32.55
C ASP A 280 -23.29 -13.17 -33.48
N LEU A 281 -22.49 -12.28 -34.07
CA LEU A 281 -22.84 -11.56 -35.30
C LEU A 281 -22.42 -12.38 -36.54
N SER A 282 -22.86 -13.63 -36.64
CA SER A 282 -22.62 -14.47 -37.82
C SER A 282 -23.60 -14.12 -38.94
N CYS A 283 -23.07 -13.73 -40.10
CA CYS A 283 -23.85 -13.59 -41.34
C CYS A 283 -24.23 -14.99 -41.86
N GLU A 284 -25.53 -15.28 -41.93
CA GLU A 284 -25.98 -16.21 -42.97
C GLU A 284 -25.76 -15.53 -44.32
N SER A 285 -25.05 -16.23 -45.21
CA SER A 285 -24.72 -15.78 -46.57
C SER A 285 -25.93 -15.85 -47.50
#